data_AF-A0A9D8VFX4-F1
#
_entry.id   AF-A0A9D8VFX4-F1
#
_cell.length_a   1.000
_cell.length_b   1.000
_cell.length_c   1.000
_cell.angle_alpha   90.00
_cell.angle_beta   90.00
_cell.angle_gamma   90.00
#
_symmetry.space_group_name_H-M   'P 1'
#
loop_
_entity.id
_entity.type
_entity.pdbx_description
1 polymer ?
#
loop_
_entity_poly.entity_id
_entity_poly.type
_entity_poly.pdbx_seq_one_letter_code
_entity_poly.pdbx_strand_id
1 'polypeptide(L)'
;MRLTTLLLCALIAWPVAAQGTLTSDQRRAFRVHGVTPGFVESMHEAGLRGLSPDQLIAFRIHGVTPGFVESMAEAGLKDVSADELVAFRIHGVSSGMVEEMAAAGLTSLDPDDLVAYRIHRVTPDYVRGMQRLKLGHLSGDDLVGFRIHRVTPDFIAEMQERGVRPSDPDQYTAFRIHGVSPDYVDEVHDMGFPDIGAGDLIAFRIHRVDAEFIAEMRELGLRGLTPEQAIRLRIYRVDQDYLDEMSALGLDDFTADRLVAMKILGVDRRLVRDLRDQDYEDVSLDRLLRDRRHGGDWLKEDLRSALQSVIRDLTR
;
A
#
# COMPACT_ATOMS: atom_id res chain seq x y z
N MET A 1 57.62 23.46 -48.64
CA MET A 1 56.83 24.73 -48.58
C MET A 1 55.40 24.37 -48.96
N ARG A 2 54.50 24.18 -48.00
CA ARG A 2 53.73 25.19 -47.24
C ARG A 2 52.38 25.49 -47.90
N LEU A 3 51.33 25.37 -47.08
CA LEU A 3 49.99 25.99 -47.15
C LEU A 3 49.04 25.32 -48.16
N THR A 4 48.06 24.54 -47.70
CA THR A 4 46.75 25.10 -47.32
C THR A 4 46.00 24.20 -46.31
N THR A 5 46.58 24.00 -45.12
CA THR A 5 45.92 23.40 -43.93
C THR A 5 45.23 24.47 -43.06
N LEU A 6 44.85 25.62 -43.64
CA LEU A 6 44.36 26.79 -42.88
C LEU A 6 42.84 27.06 -43.04
N LEU A 7 42.08 26.17 -43.67
CA LEU A 7 40.62 26.27 -43.72
C LEU A 7 39.88 25.21 -42.88
N LEU A 8 40.61 24.31 -42.21
CA LEU A 8 40.03 23.31 -41.30
C LEU A 8 40.24 23.66 -39.81
N CYS A 9 40.80 24.82 -39.50
CA CYS A 9 41.06 25.27 -38.13
C CYS A 9 40.12 26.38 -37.62
N ALA A 10 39.10 26.78 -38.40
CA ALA A 10 38.14 27.81 -37.99
C ALA A 10 36.72 27.30 -37.69
N LEU A 11 36.50 25.97 -37.74
CA LEU A 11 35.18 25.35 -37.43
C LEU A 11 35.22 24.46 -36.17
N ILE A 12 36.31 24.46 -35.41
CA ILE A 12 36.48 23.66 -34.18
C ILE A 12 36.81 24.56 -32.98
N ALA A 13 36.21 25.74 -32.93
CA ALA A 13 36.23 26.62 -31.76
C ALA A 13 34.80 27.06 -31.44
N TRP A 14 33.95 26.08 -31.12
CA TRP A 14 32.64 26.32 -30.52
C TRP A 14 32.77 26.15 -29.01
N PRO A 15 32.14 26.96 -28.15
CA PRO A 15 32.26 26.81 -26.72
C PRO A 15 31.40 25.61 -26.27
N VAL A 16 31.97 24.41 -26.35
CA VAL A 16 31.87 23.45 -25.23
C VAL A 16 32.88 23.90 -24.16
N ALA A 17 32.84 25.19 -23.83
CA ALA A 17 33.67 25.82 -22.82
C ALA A 17 32.81 26.01 -21.58
N ALA A 18 32.39 24.89 -21.00
CA ALA A 18 31.91 24.85 -19.62
C ALA A 18 32.22 23.52 -18.92
N GLN A 19 32.39 22.38 -19.61
CA GLN A 19 32.71 21.11 -18.94
C GLN A 19 33.55 20.17 -19.82
N GLY A 20 34.88 20.26 -19.70
CA GLY A 20 35.82 19.23 -20.16
C GLY A 20 35.94 18.96 -21.67
N THR A 21 37.12 18.53 -22.10
CA THR A 21 37.29 17.93 -23.43
C THR A 21 36.52 16.60 -23.50
N LEU A 22 35.64 16.44 -24.50
CA LEU A 22 34.94 15.18 -24.77
C LEU A 22 35.92 13.99 -24.79
N THR A 23 35.53 12.85 -24.24
CA THR A 23 36.29 11.61 -24.39
C THR A 23 36.26 11.10 -25.84
N SER A 24 37.16 10.17 -26.18
CA SER A 24 37.15 9.52 -27.51
C SER A 24 35.83 8.82 -27.79
N ASP A 25 35.24 8.19 -26.78
CA ASP A 25 33.96 7.50 -26.89
C ASP A 25 32.82 8.48 -27.05
N GLN A 26 32.80 9.58 -26.29
CA GLN A 26 31.79 10.64 -26.45
C GLN A 26 31.86 11.28 -27.84
N ARG A 27 33.06 11.57 -28.38
CA ARG A 27 33.20 12.08 -29.76
C ARG A 27 32.64 11.10 -30.79
N ARG A 28 32.85 9.80 -30.60
CA ARG A 28 32.30 8.76 -31.46
C ARG A 28 30.77 8.73 -31.34
N ALA A 29 30.25 8.71 -30.12
CA ALA A 29 28.81 8.70 -29.85
C ALA A 29 28.11 9.94 -30.44
N PHE A 30 28.70 11.13 -30.32
CA PHE A 30 28.18 12.36 -30.92
C PHE A 30 28.00 12.22 -32.44
N ARG A 31 28.98 11.62 -33.13
CA ARG A 31 28.86 11.37 -34.58
C ARG A 31 27.82 10.30 -34.90
N VAL A 32 27.76 9.22 -34.13
CA VAL A 32 26.83 8.11 -34.36
C VAL A 32 25.38 8.53 -34.14
N HIS A 33 25.12 9.26 -33.05
CA HIS A 33 23.77 9.69 -32.65
C HIS A 33 23.38 11.08 -33.16
N GLY A 34 24.27 11.76 -33.90
CA GLY A 34 23.98 13.05 -34.52
C GLY A 34 23.88 14.22 -33.54
N VAL A 35 24.64 14.21 -32.44
CA VAL A 35 24.76 15.38 -31.56
C VAL A 35 25.59 16.45 -32.28
N THR A 36 24.91 17.46 -32.83
CA THR A 36 25.53 18.56 -33.61
C THR A 36 25.58 19.84 -32.78
N PRO A 37 26.48 20.79 -33.08
CA PRO A 37 26.50 22.10 -32.42
C PRO A 37 25.13 22.81 -32.47
N GLY A 38 24.46 22.79 -33.64
CA GLY A 38 23.13 23.37 -33.77
C GLY A 38 22.06 22.69 -32.92
N PHE A 39 22.18 21.38 -32.67
CA PHE A 39 21.30 20.70 -31.71
C PHE A 39 21.54 21.16 -30.27
N VAL A 40 22.81 21.28 -29.87
CA VAL A 40 23.16 21.79 -28.53
C VAL A 40 22.65 23.23 -28.36
N GLU A 41 22.82 24.07 -29.37
CA GLU A 41 22.30 25.45 -29.38
C GLU A 41 20.77 25.47 -29.28
N SER A 42 20.06 24.66 -30.07
CA SER A 42 18.60 24.58 -30.00
C SER A 42 18.07 24.11 -28.64
N MET A 43 18.80 23.23 -27.94
CA MET A 43 18.44 22.81 -26.57
C MET A 43 18.66 23.93 -25.55
N HIS A 44 19.73 24.71 -25.73
CA HIS A 44 20.01 25.88 -24.91
C HIS A 44 18.95 26.98 -25.10
N GLU A 45 18.46 27.16 -26.32
CA GLU A 45 17.34 28.08 -26.65
C GLU A 45 16.02 27.61 -26.03
N ALA A 46 15.76 26.30 -26.00
CA ALA A 46 14.64 25.70 -25.28
C ALA A 46 14.78 25.72 -23.74
N GLY A 47 15.82 26.38 -23.20
CA GLY A 47 16.00 26.59 -21.78
C GLY A 47 16.87 25.54 -21.07
N LEU A 48 17.28 24.47 -21.75
CA LEU A 48 18.12 23.42 -21.16
C LEU A 48 19.60 23.79 -21.31
N ARG A 49 20.15 24.42 -20.27
CA ARG A 49 21.55 24.82 -20.21
C ARG A 49 22.37 23.82 -19.39
N GLY A 50 23.67 23.70 -19.73
CA GLY A 50 24.61 22.91 -18.92
C GLY A 50 24.45 21.40 -19.00
N LEU A 51 23.79 20.88 -20.04
CA LEU A 51 23.65 19.45 -20.29
C LEU A 51 25.02 18.77 -20.45
N SER A 52 25.20 17.62 -19.81
CA SER A 52 26.39 16.80 -19.97
C SER A 52 26.45 16.20 -21.37
N PRO A 53 27.64 15.79 -21.85
CA PRO A 53 27.75 15.06 -23.12
C PRO A 53 26.85 13.82 -23.19
N ASP A 54 26.72 13.10 -22.06
CA ASP A 54 25.94 11.87 -21.99
C ASP A 54 24.43 12.16 -22.02
N GLN A 55 23.98 13.26 -21.41
CA GLN A 55 22.58 13.73 -21.52
C GLN A 55 22.24 14.14 -22.96
N LEU A 56 23.14 14.85 -23.65
CA LEU A 56 22.94 15.22 -25.06
C LEU A 56 22.85 13.99 -25.98
N ILE A 57 23.66 12.96 -25.71
CA ILE A 57 23.59 11.67 -26.40
C ILE A 57 22.24 10.99 -26.10
N ALA A 58 21.84 10.92 -24.82
CA ALA A 58 20.57 10.32 -24.41
C ALA A 58 19.37 11.00 -25.06
N PHE A 59 19.37 12.34 -25.15
CA PHE A 59 18.34 13.11 -25.83
C PHE A 59 18.20 12.70 -27.29
N ARG A 60 19.31 12.52 -28.01
CA ARG A 60 19.27 12.04 -29.40
C ARG A 60 18.77 10.61 -29.51
N ILE A 61 19.18 9.72 -28.61
CA ILE A 61 18.77 8.31 -28.62
C ILE A 61 17.27 8.17 -28.37
N HIS A 62 16.75 8.89 -27.36
CA HIS A 62 15.35 8.78 -26.93
C HIS A 62 14.44 9.81 -27.62
N GLY A 63 15.00 10.66 -28.48
CA GLY A 63 14.26 11.62 -29.28
C GLY A 63 13.73 12.82 -28.50
N VAL A 64 14.37 13.25 -27.41
CA VAL A 64 14.08 14.53 -26.76
C VAL A 64 14.47 15.65 -27.73
N THR A 65 13.51 16.51 -28.09
CA THR A 65 13.67 17.61 -29.07
C THR A 65 13.36 18.95 -28.41
N PRO A 66 13.89 20.08 -28.92
CA PRO A 66 13.57 21.41 -28.39
C PRO A 66 12.06 21.66 -28.32
N GLY A 67 11.33 21.40 -29.40
CA GLY A 67 9.86 21.53 -29.42
C GLY A 67 9.11 20.60 -28.45
N PHE A 68 9.72 19.51 -27.99
CA PHE A 68 9.11 18.67 -26.95
C PHE A 68 9.30 19.28 -25.57
N VAL A 69 10.50 19.81 -25.29
CA VAL A 69 10.79 20.55 -24.06
C VAL A 69 9.87 21.76 -23.96
N GLU A 70 9.74 22.54 -25.04
CA GLU A 70 8.82 23.67 -25.14
C GLU A 70 7.37 23.25 -24.87
N SER A 71 6.90 22.17 -25.51
CA SER A 71 5.52 21.68 -25.28
C SER A 71 5.24 21.26 -23.85
N MET A 72 6.24 20.74 -23.12
CA MET A 72 6.09 20.38 -21.70
C MET A 72 6.03 21.62 -20.82
N ALA A 73 6.87 22.63 -21.11
CA ALA A 73 6.85 23.91 -20.42
C ALA A 73 5.52 24.66 -20.63
N GLU A 74 4.95 24.58 -21.84
CA GLU A 74 3.62 25.12 -22.17
C GLU A 74 2.50 24.41 -21.42
N ALA A 75 2.61 23.08 -21.25
CA ALA A 75 1.71 22.27 -20.42
C ALA A 75 1.88 22.51 -18.90
N GLY A 76 2.80 23.38 -18.50
CA GLY A 76 3.01 23.80 -17.11
C GLY A 76 4.18 23.14 -16.39
N LEU A 77 4.91 22.22 -17.04
CA LEU A 77 6.07 21.55 -16.46
C LEU A 77 7.35 22.32 -16.76
N LYS A 78 7.68 23.31 -15.92
CA LYS A 78 8.78 24.25 -16.17
C LYS A 78 10.15 23.84 -15.61
N ASP A 79 10.17 22.89 -14.68
CA ASP A 79 11.38 22.47 -13.95
C ASP A 79 11.65 20.96 -14.10
N VAL A 80 11.51 20.43 -15.32
CA VAL A 80 11.73 19.00 -15.61
C VAL A 80 13.21 18.73 -15.84
N SER A 81 13.77 17.75 -15.14
CA SER A 81 15.17 17.37 -15.30
C SER A 81 15.45 16.70 -16.66
N ALA A 82 16.72 16.66 -17.07
CA ALA A 82 17.09 15.97 -18.30
C ALA A 82 16.73 14.47 -18.26
N ASP A 83 16.88 13.84 -17.10
CA ASP A 83 16.58 12.42 -16.94
C ASP A 83 15.07 12.17 -16.97
N GLU A 84 14.27 13.06 -16.37
CA GLU A 84 12.79 13.03 -16.48
C GLU A 84 12.30 13.24 -17.92
N LEU A 85 12.88 14.18 -18.68
CA LEU A 85 12.53 14.39 -20.09
C LEU A 85 12.82 13.14 -20.94
N VAL A 86 13.91 12.45 -20.65
CA VAL A 86 14.24 11.16 -21.26
C VAL A 86 13.22 10.09 -20.83
N ALA A 87 12.88 10.01 -19.55
CA ALA A 87 11.86 9.10 -19.03
C ALA A 87 10.49 9.34 -19.68
N PHE A 88 10.08 10.60 -19.86
CA PHE A 88 8.85 10.95 -20.56
C PHE A 88 8.84 10.41 -21.97
N ARG A 89 9.95 10.54 -22.70
CA ARG A 89 10.06 9.97 -24.06
C ARG A 89 10.01 8.44 -24.07
N ILE A 90 10.68 7.80 -23.12
CA ILE A 90 10.70 6.33 -23.01
C ILE A 90 9.29 5.79 -22.72
N HIS A 91 8.58 6.41 -21.79
CA HIS A 91 7.27 5.93 -21.35
C HIS A 91 6.10 6.50 -22.16
N GLY A 92 6.33 7.53 -22.97
CA GLY A 92 5.33 8.15 -23.83
C GLY A 92 4.40 9.10 -23.06
N VAL A 93 4.98 9.90 -22.16
CA VAL A 93 4.33 11.08 -21.55
C VAL A 93 4.34 12.21 -22.57
N SER A 94 3.18 12.81 -22.83
CA SER A 94 2.98 13.88 -23.82
C SER A 94 2.36 15.12 -23.16
N SER A 95 2.54 16.30 -23.74
CA SER A 95 1.93 17.54 -23.23
C SER A 95 0.40 17.42 -23.18
N GLY A 96 -0.21 16.79 -24.20
CA GLY A 96 -1.64 16.49 -24.20
C GLY A 96 -2.08 15.60 -23.04
N MET A 97 -1.28 14.60 -22.65
CA MET A 97 -1.58 13.81 -21.44
C MET A 97 -1.52 14.68 -20.18
N VAL A 98 -0.52 15.56 -20.05
CA VAL A 98 -0.37 16.47 -18.91
C VAL A 98 -1.61 17.39 -18.81
N GLU A 99 -2.01 17.99 -19.93
CA GLU A 99 -3.21 18.84 -20.02
C GLU A 99 -4.50 18.08 -19.67
N GLU A 100 -4.67 16.86 -20.19
CA GLU A 100 -5.85 16.03 -19.90
C GLU A 100 -5.91 15.61 -18.42
N MET A 101 -4.76 15.32 -17.79
CA MET A 101 -4.68 14.98 -16.37
C MET A 101 -4.97 16.20 -15.49
N ALA A 102 -4.46 17.38 -15.85
CA ALA A 102 -4.80 18.63 -15.20
C ALA A 102 -6.29 18.94 -15.32
N ALA A 103 -6.88 18.76 -16.51
CA ALA A 103 -8.31 18.93 -16.75
C ALA A 103 -9.17 17.88 -16.02
N ALA A 104 -8.62 16.70 -15.74
CA ALA A 104 -9.24 15.70 -14.87
C ALA A 104 -9.16 16.08 -13.38
N GLY A 105 -8.54 17.21 -13.02
CA GLY A 105 -8.54 17.77 -11.68
C GLY A 105 -7.30 17.42 -10.83
N LEU A 106 -6.24 16.87 -11.43
CA LEU A 106 -4.94 16.79 -10.75
C LEU A 106 -4.25 18.15 -10.79
N THR A 107 -4.15 18.82 -9.65
CA THR A 107 -3.58 20.17 -9.54
C THR A 107 -2.06 20.17 -9.36
N SER A 108 -1.50 19.05 -8.90
CA SER A 108 -0.05 18.83 -8.80
C SER A 108 0.29 17.64 -9.69
N LEU A 109 1.17 17.86 -10.66
CA LEU A 109 1.65 16.84 -11.58
C LEU A 109 3.16 16.74 -11.42
N ASP A 110 3.57 15.88 -10.50
CA ASP A 110 4.98 15.54 -10.35
C ASP A 110 5.46 14.77 -11.60
N PRO A 111 6.66 15.06 -12.13
CA PRO A 111 7.22 14.31 -13.26
C PRO A 111 7.25 12.80 -13.04
N ASP A 112 7.64 12.32 -11.86
CA ASP A 112 7.71 10.90 -11.57
C ASP A 112 6.32 10.26 -11.56
N ASP A 113 5.31 10.97 -11.02
CA ASP A 113 3.92 10.56 -11.07
C ASP A 113 3.40 10.42 -12.51
N LEU A 114 3.73 11.36 -13.40
CA LEU A 114 3.28 11.29 -14.81
C LEU A 114 3.82 10.05 -15.53
N VAL A 115 5.07 9.68 -15.24
CA VAL A 115 5.66 8.43 -15.74
C VAL A 115 4.92 7.23 -15.14
N ALA A 116 4.70 7.23 -13.83
CA ALA A 116 3.99 6.15 -13.13
C ALA A 116 2.55 5.98 -13.66
N TYR A 117 1.83 7.08 -13.88
CA TYR A 117 0.50 7.08 -14.48
C TYR A 117 0.49 6.42 -15.85
N ARG A 118 1.52 6.69 -16.66
CA ARG A 118 1.64 6.11 -18.00
C ARG A 118 1.93 4.61 -17.96
N ILE A 119 2.77 4.16 -17.03
CA ILE A 119 3.12 2.74 -16.81
C ILE A 119 1.91 1.96 -16.27
N HIS A 120 1.25 2.50 -15.24
CA HIS A 120 0.14 1.85 -14.53
C HIS A 120 -1.24 2.18 -15.10
N ARG A 121 -1.27 2.89 -16.23
CA ARG A 121 -2.49 3.27 -16.95
C ARG A 121 -3.49 4.01 -16.06
N VAL A 122 -3.02 4.96 -15.26
CA VAL A 122 -3.88 5.97 -14.62
C VAL A 122 -4.30 6.94 -15.72
N THR A 123 -5.58 6.90 -16.10
CA THR A 123 -6.12 7.71 -17.20
C THR A 123 -6.93 8.90 -16.67
N PRO A 124 -7.14 9.95 -17.48
CA PRO A 124 -8.03 11.06 -17.13
C PRO A 124 -9.45 10.59 -16.74
N ASP A 125 -10.00 9.60 -17.46
CA ASP A 125 -11.30 9.02 -17.13
C ASP A 125 -11.32 8.31 -15.78
N TYR A 126 -10.23 7.59 -15.46
CA TYR A 126 -10.10 6.92 -14.18
C TYR A 126 -10.03 7.94 -13.03
N VAL A 127 -9.23 9.00 -13.17
CA VAL A 127 -9.12 10.10 -12.20
C VAL A 127 -10.48 10.75 -11.95
N ARG A 128 -11.22 11.11 -13.03
CA ARG A 128 -12.58 11.65 -12.92
C ARG A 128 -13.53 10.66 -12.23
N GLY A 129 -13.41 9.38 -12.55
CA GLY A 129 -14.15 8.31 -11.88
C GLY A 129 -13.93 8.31 -10.37
N MET A 130 -12.66 8.35 -9.94
CA MET A 130 -12.29 8.38 -8.53
C MET A 130 -12.78 9.64 -7.80
N GLN A 131 -12.67 10.82 -8.42
CA GLN A 131 -13.11 12.07 -7.81
C GLN A 131 -14.63 12.09 -7.51
N ARG A 132 -15.45 11.45 -8.35
CA ARG A 132 -16.90 11.37 -8.13
C ARG A 132 -17.29 10.60 -6.85
N LEU A 133 -16.40 9.73 -6.35
CA LEU A 133 -16.62 8.93 -5.15
C LEU A 133 -16.38 9.69 -3.85
N LYS A 134 -15.89 10.93 -3.93
CA LYS A 134 -15.70 11.85 -2.78
C LYS A 134 -14.88 11.22 -1.65
N LEU A 135 -13.79 10.52 -2.01
CA LEU A 135 -12.88 9.84 -1.07
C LEU A 135 -11.95 10.78 -0.29
N GLY A 136 -12.10 12.10 -0.47
CA GLY A 136 -11.14 13.08 0.00
C GLY A 136 -10.05 13.34 -1.05
N HIS A 137 -8.90 13.83 -0.59
CA HIS A 137 -7.73 14.03 -1.44
C HIS A 137 -7.04 12.68 -1.67
N LEU A 138 -6.83 12.31 -2.94
CA LEU A 138 -6.02 11.17 -3.33
C LEU A 138 -4.68 11.69 -3.87
N SER A 139 -3.59 11.12 -3.37
CA SER A 139 -2.24 11.35 -3.88
C SER A 139 -2.02 10.63 -5.23
N GLY A 140 -0.92 10.97 -5.92
CA GLY A 140 -0.51 10.24 -7.12
C GLY A 140 -0.20 8.77 -6.83
N ASP A 141 0.50 8.53 -5.71
CA ASP A 141 0.78 7.19 -5.19
C ASP A 141 -0.51 6.39 -4.93
N ASP A 142 -1.56 7.01 -4.37
CA ASP A 142 -2.84 6.35 -4.12
C ASP A 142 -3.47 5.90 -5.44
N LEU A 143 -3.50 6.78 -6.44
CA LEU A 143 -4.08 6.48 -7.76
C LEU A 143 -3.31 5.36 -8.47
N VAL A 144 -1.98 5.39 -8.39
CA VAL A 144 -1.11 4.35 -8.93
C VAL A 144 -1.31 3.03 -8.19
N GLY A 145 -1.31 3.05 -6.86
CA GLY A 145 -1.54 1.89 -6.00
C GLY A 145 -2.89 1.24 -6.29
N PHE A 146 -3.94 2.04 -6.40
CA PHE A 146 -5.27 1.60 -6.81
C PHE A 146 -5.25 0.90 -8.18
N ARG A 147 -4.53 1.43 -9.17
CA ARG A 147 -4.41 0.77 -10.48
C ARG A 147 -3.65 -0.54 -10.41
N ILE A 148 -2.54 -0.59 -9.67
CA ILE A 148 -1.74 -1.80 -9.48
C ILE A 148 -2.60 -2.94 -8.89
N HIS A 149 -3.40 -2.61 -7.89
CA HIS A 149 -4.26 -3.57 -7.20
C HIS A 149 -5.68 -3.68 -7.78
N ARG A 150 -5.90 -3.11 -8.97
CA ARG A 150 -7.16 -3.17 -9.72
C ARG A 150 -8.37 -2.63 -8.95
N VAL A 151 -8.16 -1.67 -8.05
CA VAL A 151 -9.24 -0.88 -7.44
C VAL A 151 -9.88 -0.03 -8.54
N THR A 152 -11.19 -0.13 -8.70
CA THR A 152 -11.96 0.56 -9.74
C THR A 152 -13.01 1.46 -9.12
N PRO A 153 -13.45 2.53 -9.80
CA PRO A 153 -14.54 3.35 -9.30
C PRO A 153 -15.81 2.55 -8.98
N ASP A 154 -16.18 1.58 -9.81
CA ASP A 154 -17.37 0.74 -9.62
C ASP A 154 -17.27 -0.10 -8.34
N PHE A 155 -16.18 -0.82 -8.15
CA PHE A 155 -15.88 -1.52 -6.89
C PHE A 155 -16.00 -0.62 -5.65
N ILE A 156 -15.42 0.58 -5.68
CA ILE A 156 -15.55 1.48 -4.53
C ILE A 156 -17.02 1.89 -4.34
N ALA A 157 -17.75 2.20 -5.40
CA ALA A 157 -19.18 2.52 -5.32
C ALA A 157 -19.99 1.37 -4.70
N GLU A 158 -19.79 0.14 -5.15
CA GLU A 158 -20.45 -1.07 -4.62
C GLU A 158 -20.15 -1.30 -3.13
N MET A 159 -18.92 -1.02 -2.69
CA MET A 159 -18.53 -1.09 -1.28
C MET A 159 -19.20 0.03 -0.46
N GLN A 160 -19.24 1.25 -0.99
CA GLN A 160 -19.88 2.40 -0.35
C GLN A 160 -21.40 2.25 -0.22
N GLU A 161 -22.05 1.57 -1.17
CA GLU A 161 -23.49 1.21 -1.14
C GLU A 161 -23.80 0.23 -0.02
N ARG A 162 -22.85 -0.65 0.31
CA ARG A 162 -22.91 -1.58 1.44
C ARG A 162 -22.44 -0.96 2.77
N GLY A 163 -22.28 0.36 2.82
CA GLY A 163 -21.87 1.07 4.03
C GLY A 163 -20.36 1.03 4.33
N VAL A 164 -19.55 0.37 3.50
CA VAL A 164 -18.11 0.28 3.70
C VAL A 164 -17.43 1.55 3.17
N ARG A 165 -17.14 2.48 4.11
CA ARG A 165 -16.54 3.79 3.83
C ARG A 165 -15.32 4.02 4.72
N PRO A 166 -14.18 3.34 4.46
CA PRO A 166 -12.96 3.56 5.23
C PRO A 166 -12.51 5.02 5.15
N SER A 167 -12.03 5.56 6.27
CA SER A 167 -11.45 6.92 6.31
C SER A 167 -10.11 7.00 5.60
N ASP A 168 -9.38 5.89 5.58
CA ASP A 168 -8.13 5.72 4.85
C ASP A 168 -8.42 5.01 3.51
N PRO A 169 -8.26 5.71 2.37
CA PRO A 169 -8.48 5.14 1.05
C PRO A 169 -7.61 3.90 0.75
N ASP A 170 -6.44 3.76 1.36
CA ASP A 170 -5.57 2.59 1.14
C ASP A 170 -6.22 1.27 1.56
N GLN A 171 -7.26 1.32 2.41
CA GLN A 171 -8.02 0.12 2.76
C GLN A 171 -8.75 -0.49 1.55
N TYR A 172 -9.09 0.27 0.51
CA TYR A 172 -9.62 -0.32 -0.74
C TYR A 172 -8.58 -1.18 -1.46
N THR A 173 -7.31 -0.78 -1.40
CA THR A 173 -6.18 -1.59 -1.89
C THR A 173 -6.08 -2.88 -1.09
N ALA A 174 -6.12 -2.78 0.25
CA ALA A 174 -6.09 -3.93 1.14
C ALA A 174 -7.26 -4.90 0.89
N PHE A 175 -8.47 -4.39 0.63
CA PHE A 175 -9.61 -5.21 0.23
C PHE A 175 -9.32 -6.05 -1.00
N ARG A 176 -8.73 -5.45 -2.05
CA ARG A 176 -8.35 -6.18 -3.26
C ARG A 176 -7.27 -7.22 -3.02
N ILE A 177 -6.29 -6.93 -2.15
CA ILE A 177 -5.21 -7.85 -1.79
C ILE A 177 -5.75 -9.07 -1.01
N HIS A 178 -6.64 -8.83 -0.04
CA HIS A 178 -7.16 -9.86 0.86
C HIS A 178 -8.47 -10.52 0.39
N GLY A 179 -8.99 -10.12 -0.78
CA GLY A 179 -10.20 -10.71 -1.36
C GLY A 179 -11.50 -10.28 -0.65
N VAL A 180 -11.54 -9.10 -0.05
CA VAL A 180 -12.79 -8.49 0.45
C VAL A 180 -13.55 -7.95 -0.77
N SER A 181 -14.58 -8.68 -1.19
CA SER A 181 -15.48 -8.33 -2.30
C SER A 181 -16.81 -7.77 -1.78
N PRO A 182 -17.62 -7.10 -2.63
CA PRO A 182 -18.97 -6.68 -2.25
C PRO A 182 -19.84 -7.87 -1.79
N ASP A 183 -19.81 -8.99 -2.51
CA ASP A 183 -20.53 -10.22 -2.11
C ASP A 183 -20.08 -10.73 -0.74
N TYR A 184 -18.80 -10.59 -0.41
CA TYR A 184 -18.29 -10.99 0.90
C TYR A 184 -18.76 -10.07 2.02
N VAL A 185 -18.92 -8.78 1.74
CA VAL A 185 -19.53 -7.85 2.69
C VAL A 185 -20.97 -8.26 2.97
N ASP A 186 -21.72 -8.66 1.94
CA ASP A 186 -23.09 -9.17 2.11
C ASP A 186 -23.11 -10.44 2.98
N GLU A 187 -22.19 -11.39 2.73
CA GLU A 187 -22.03 -12.58 3.58
C GLU A 187 -21.75 -12.22 5.05
N VAL A 188 -20.88 -11.24 5.31
CA VAL A 188 -20.54 -10.82 6.67
C VAL A 188 -21.72 -10.12 7.37
N HIS A 189 -22.53 -9.37 6.62
CA HIS A 189 -23.78 -8.81 7.14
C HIS A 189 -24.77 -9.93 7.52
N ASP A 190 -24.89 -10.97 6.71
CA ASP A 190 -25.73 -12.15 6.98
C ASP A 190 -25.22 -12.98 8.18
N MET A 191 -23.90 -12.94 8.44
CA MET A 191 -23.30 -13.47 9.67
C MET A 191 -23.65 -12.63 10.92
N GLY A 192 -24.37 -11.52 10.78
CA GLY A 192 -24.84 -10.68 11.88
C GLY A 192 -23.89 -9.55 12.26
N PHE A 193 -23.00 -9.14 11.36
CA PHE A 193 -22.08 -8.02 11.56
C PHE A 193 -22.36 -6.85 10.58
N PRO A 194 -23.55 -6.20 10.64
CA PRO A 194 -23.97 -5.20 9.66
C PRO A 194 -23.16 -3.89 9.69
N ASP A 195 -22.51 -3.59 10.82
CA ASP A 195 -21.72 -2.37 11.04
C ASP A 195 -20.21 -2.67 11.17
N ILE A 196 -19.75 -3.76 10.52
CA ILE A 196 -18.35 -4.19 10.63
C ILE A 196 -17.37 -3.14 10.05
N GLY A 197 -16.29 -2.89 10.77
CA GLY A 197 -15.24 -1.98 10.33
C GLY A 197 -14.42 -2.54 9.17
N ALA A 198 -13.84 -1.66 8.34
CA ALA A 198 -12.97 -2.05 7.24
C ALA A 198 -11.79 -2.94 7.68
N GLY A 199 -11.16 -2.62 8.81
CA GLY A 199 -10.08 -3.45 9.37
C GLY A 199 -10.55 -4.85 9.75
N ASP A 200 -11.74 -4.96 10.34
CA ASP A 200 -12.31 -6.25 10.74
C ASP A 200 -12.75 -7.09 9.55
N LEU A 201 -13.26 -6.48 8.47
CA LEU A 201 -13.51 -7.18 7.20
C LEU A 201 -12.25 -7.84 6.63
N ILE A 202 -11.13 -7.11 6.67
CA ILE A 202 -9.83 -7.62 6.23
C ILE A 202 -9.38 -8.75 7.18
N ALA A 203 -9.51 -8.55 8.49
CA ALA A 203 -9.13 -9.55 9.49
C ALA A 203 -9.98 -10.82 9.37
N PHE A 204 -11.28 -10.72 9.13
CA PHE A 204 -12.15 -11.87 8.88
C PHE A 204 -11.67 -12.68 7.67
N ARG A 205 -11.30 -12.02 6.56
CA ARG A 205 -10.69 -12.71 5.40
C ARG A 205 -9.38 -13.40 5.75
N ILE A 206 -8.47 -12.70 6.44
CA ILE A 206 -7.15 -13.23 6.80
C ILE A 206 -7.27 -14.44 7.72
N HIS A 207 -8.14 -14.37 8.72
CA HIS A 207 -8.32 -15.41 9.73
C HIS A 207 -9.38 -16.45 9.37
N ARG A 208 -10.02 -16.31 8.21
CA ARG A 208 -11.11 -17.19 7.73
C ARG A 208 -12.23 -17.29 8.76
N VAL A 209 -12.71 -16.14 9.23
CA VAL A 209 -13.96 -16.05 9.98
C VAL A 209 -15.08 -16.08 8.93
N ASP A 210 -15.76 -17.21 8.82
CA ASP A 210 -16.78 -17.51 7.82
C ASP A 210 -18.11 -17.91 8.47
N ALA A 211 -19.15 -18.09 7.66
CA ALA A 211 -20.49 -18.39 8.14
C ALA A 211 -20.58 -19.71 8.91
N GLU A 212 -19.78 -20.71 8.51
CA GLU A 212 -19.70 -22.00 9.19
C GLU A 212 -19.13 -21.83 10.60
N PHE A 213 -18.00 -21.13 10.73
CA PHE A 213 -17.41 -20.84 12.04
C PHE A 213 -18.36 -20.03 12.94
N ILE A 214 -19.03 -19.00 12.40
CA ILE A 214 -19.98 -18.21 13.18
C ILE A 214 -21.20 -19.04 13.60
N ALA A 215 -21.67 -19.97 12.76
CA ALA A 215 -22.74 -20.90 13.11
C ALA A 215 -22.30 -21.86 14.23
N GLU A 216 -21.11 -22.44 14.13
CA GLU A 216 -20.51 -23.29 15.17
C GLU A 216 -20.48 -22.56 16.52
N MET A 217 -19.96 -21.33 16.56
CA MET A 217 -19.91 -20.55 17.81
C MET A 217 -21.31 -20.33 18.41
N ARG A 218 -22.33 -20.12 17.57
CA ARG A 218 -23.73 -19.95 18.03
C ARG A 218 -24.32 -21.24 18.62
N GLU A 219 -23.91 -22.40 18.11
CA GLU A 219 -24.28 -23.73 18.64
C GLU A 219 -23.60 -24.00 19.99
N LEU A 220 -22.34 -23.56 20.14
CA LEU A 220 -21.61 -23.56 21.42
C LEU A 220 -22.17 -22.57 22.46
N GLY A 221 -23.22 -21.82 22.13
CA GLY A 221 -23.81 -20.82 23.01
C GLY A 221 -23.12 -19.45 23.00
N LEU A 222 -22.03 -19.29 22.22
CA LEU A 222 -21.32 -18.02 22.03
C LEU A 222 -22.04 -17.15 21.02
N ARG A 223 -23.12 -16.50 21.47
CA ARG A 223 -23.97 -15.61 20.67
C ARG A 223 -23.63 -14.14 20.89
N GLY A 224 -23.94 -13.29 19.91
CA GLY A 224 -23.75 -11.84 20.03
C GLY A 224 -22.28 -11.41 20.08
N LEU A 225 -21.40 -12.17 19.42
CA LEU A 225 -19.98 -11.87 19.33
C LEU A 225 -19.73 -10.51 18.66
N THR A 226 -18.76 -9.75 19.16
CA THR A 226 -18.17 -8.65 18.40
C THR A 226 -17.23 -9.20 17.31
N PRO A 227 -16.91 -8.41 16.26
CA PRO A 227 -15.93 -8.83 15.25
C PRO A 227 -14.60 -9.25 15.89
N GLU A 228 -14.09 -8.45 16.82
CA GLU A 228 -12.86 -8.73 17.57
C GLU A 228 -12.92 -10.07 18.32
N GLN A 229 -14.03 -10.36 18.99
CA GLN A 229 -14.22 -11.63 19.71
C GLN A 229 -14.23 -12.82 18.73
N ALA A 230 -14.93 -12.70 17.59
CA ALA A 230 -14.96 -13.76 16.58
C ALA A 230 -13.57 -14.03 15.99
N ILE A 231 -12.82 -12.97 15.66
CA ILE A 231 -11.43 -13.06 15.18
C ILE A 231 -10.56 -13.77 16.22
N ARG A 232 -10.64 -13.36 17.49
CA ARG A 232 -9.82 -13.94 18.57
C ARG A 232 -10.16 -15.41 18.81
N LEU A 233 -11.44 -15.78 18.88
CA LEU A 233 -11.86 -17.18 18.99
C LEU A 233 -11.27 -18.04 17.87
N ARG A 234 -11.28 -17.53 16.64
CA ARG A 234 -10.70 -18.19 15.47
C ARG A 234 -9.19 -18.34 15.55
N ILE A 235 -8.47 -17.27 15.91
CA ILE A 235 -7.00 -17.26 16.06
C ILE A 235 -6.55 -18.28 17.12
N TYR A 236 -7.24 -18.32 18.26
CA TYR A 236 -6.90 -19.18 19.39
C TYR A 236 -7.50 -20.58 19.31
N ARG A 237 -8.20 -20.90 18.21
CA ARG A 237 -8.83 -22.21 17.95
C ARG A 237 -9.67 -22.67 19.13
N VAL A 238 -10.61 -21.82 19.53
CA VAL A 238 -11.64 -22.19 20.49
C VAL A 238 -12.72 -22.95 19.72
N ASP A 239 -12.85 -24.24 20.03
CA ASP A 239 -13.73 -25.22 19.38
C ASP A 239 -14.49 -26.03 20.44
N GLN A 240 -15.44 -26.88 20.02
CA GLN A 240 -16.20 -27.77 20.91
C GLN A 240 -15.30 -28.61 21.82
N ASP A 241 -14.23 -29.19 21.26
CA ASP A 241 -13.29 -30.06 22.00
C ASP A 241 -12.67 -29.31 23.19
N TYR A 242 -12.31 -28.05 23.00
CA TYR A 242 -11.78 -27.23 24.07
C TYR A 242 -12.81 -26.93 25.16
N LEU A 243 -14.06 -26.63 24.77
CA LEU A 243 -15.14 -26.40 25.74
C LEU A 243 -15.41 -27.67 26.56
N ASP A 244 -15.49 -28.83 25.91
CA ASP A 244 -15.68 -30.12 26.58
C ASP A 244 -14.54 -30.43 27.57
N GLU A 245 -13.30 -30.09 27.20
CA GLU A 245 -12.15 -30.23 28.09
C GLU A 245 -12.30 -29.34 29.33
N MET A 246 -12.67 -28.07 29.14
CA MET A 246 -12.84 -27.12 30.26
C MET A 246 -13.99 -27.51 31.17
N SER A 247 -15.12 -27.96 30.61
CA SER A 247 -16.27 -28.45 31.39
C SER A 247 -15.92 -29.71 32.19
N ALA A 248 -15.14 -30.64 31.62
CA ALA A 248 -14.66 -31.82 32.35
C ALA A 248 -13.73 -31.45 33.53
N LEU A 249 -13.15 -30.26 33.52
CA LEU A 249 -12.35 -29.71 34.61
C LEU A 249 -13.19 -28.91 35.63
N GLY A 250 -14.49 -28.71 35.37
CA GLY A 250 -15.40 -27.90 36.19
C GLY A 250 -15.31 -26.40 35.92
N LEU A 251 -14.81 -26.02 34.74
CA LEU A 251 -14.76 -24.63 34.26
C LEU A 251 -15.87 -24.45 33.23
N ASP A 252 -17.04 -23.96 33.64
CA ASP A 252 -18.26 -23.95 32.80
C ASP A 252 -18.77 -22.54 32.43
N ASP A 253 -18.10 -21.47 32.90
CA ASP A 253 -18.50 -20.07 32.63
C ASP A 253 -17.87 -19.57 31.32
N PHE A 254 -18.45 -20.01 30.21
CA PHE A 254 -17.95 -19.78 28.86
C PHE A 254 -18.46 -18.47 28.26
N THR A 255 -17.68 -17.41 28.44
CA THR A 255 -17.74 -16.22 27.58
C THR A 255 -16.59 -16.24 26.57
N ALA A 256 -16.77 -15.57 25.43
CA ALA A 256 -15.73 -15.51 24.39
C ALA A 256 -14.38 -15.01 24.95
N ASP A 257 -14.40 -13.93 25.73
CA ASP A 257 -13.17 -13.38 26.33
C ASP A 257 -12.52 -14.32 27.34
N ARG A 258 -13.32 -15.05 28.12
CA ARG A 258 -12.80 -16.04 29.07
C ARG A 258 -12.18 -17.25 28.37
N LEU A 259 -12.83 -17.79 27.36
CA LEU A 259 -12.29 -18.90 26.56
C LEU A 259 -10.98 -18.51 25.88
N VAL A 260 -10.93 -17.33 25.28
CA VAL A 260 -9.70 -16.81 24.67
C VAL A 260 -8.62 -16.59 25.74
N ALA A 261 -8.96 -16.02 26.89
CA ALA A 261 -8.01 -15.86 27.99
C ALA A 261 -7.44 -17.21 28.41
N MET A 262 -8.27 -18.23 28.61
CA MET A 262 -7.84 -19.59 28.96
C MET A 262 -6.88 -20.17 27.91
N LYS A 263 -7.16 -20.03 26.61
CA LYS A 263 -6.24 -20.44 25.54
C LYS A 263 -4.90 -19.70 25.58
N ILE A 264 -4.92 -18.36 25.71
CA ILE A 264 -3.69 -17.55 25.84
C ILE A 264 -2.86 -18.00 27.03
N LEU A 265 -3.54 -18.33 28.12
CA LEU A 265 -2.96 -18.78 29.36
C LEU A 265 -2.45 -20.23 29.33
N GLY A 266 -2.76 -21.00 28.28
CA GLY A 266 -2.46 -22.42 28.21
C GLY A 266 -3.19 -23.21 29.28
N VAL A 267 -4.42 -22.81 29.63
CA VAL A 267 -5.26 -23.60 30.53
C VAL A 267 -5.70 -24.85 29.77
N ASP A 268 -5.13 -25.97 30.19
CA ASP A 268 -5.42 -27.31 29.72
C ASP A 268 -5.57 -28.26 30.91
N ARG A 269 -5.97 -29.50 30.63
CA ARG A 269 -6.12 -30.55 31.64
C ARG A 269 -4.85 -30.82 32.44
N ARG A 270 -3.68 -30.67 31.84
CA ARG A 270 -2.41 -30.90 32.54
C ARG A 270 -2.18 -29.81 33.58
N LEU A 271 -2.30 -28.53 33.20
CA LEU A 271 -2.12 -27.41 34.11
C LEU A 271 -3.08 -27.50 35.30
N VAL A 272 -4.36 -27.79 35.05
CA VAL A 272 -5.36 -27.90 36.13
C VAL A 272 -5.04 -29.06 37.07
N ARG A 273 -4.55 -30.20 36.57
CA ARG A 273 -4.08 -31.32 37.42
C ARG A 273 -2.85 -30.94 38.24
N ASP A 274 -1.83 -30.36 37.60
CA ASP A 274 -0.58 -29.95 38.25
C ASP A 274 -0.84 -28.95 39.38
N LEU A 275 -1.85 -28.07 39.25
CA LEU A 275 -2.28 -27.16 40.31
C LEU A 275 -3.01 -27.89 41.44
N ARG A 276 -3.96 -28.78 41.13
CA ARG A 276 -4.67 -29.57 42.15
C ARG A 276 -3.72 -30.44 42.99
N ASP A 277 -2.68 -31.01 42.37
CA ASP A 277 -1.67 -31.81 43.05
C ASP A 277 -0.77 -30.98 43.99
N GLN A 278 -0.75 -29.66 43.84
CA GLN A 278 -0.03 -28.71 44.70
C GLN A 278 -0.92 -28.10 45.80
N ASP A 279 -2.04 -28.74 46.13
CA ASP A 279 -3.06 -28.25 47.08
C ASP A 279 -3.62 -26.85 46.74
N TYR A 280 -3.59 -26.45 45.45
CA TYR A 280 -4.39 -25.31 45.00
C TYR A 280 -5.85 -25.75 44.90
N GLU A 281 -6.61 -25.58 45.99
CA GLU A 281 -8.01 -26.01 46.10
C GLU A 281 -8.99 -25.21 45.23
N ASP A 282 -8.67 -23.96 44.90
CA ASP A 282 -9.51 -23.05 44.12
C ASP A 282 -8.86 -22.76 42.77
N VAL A 283 -9.24 -23.56 41.78
CA VAL A 283 -8.79 -23.45 40.39
C VAL A 283 -9.81 -22.66 39.54
N SER A 284 -10.58 -21.76 40.17
CA SER A 284 -11.53 -20.90 39.44
C SER A 284 -10.79 -20.00 38.47
N LEU A 285 -11.41 -19.74 37.31
CA LEU A 285 -10.84 -18.88 36.28
C LEU A 285 -10.54 -17.47 36.82
N ASP A 286 -11.39 -16.93 37.69
CA ASP A 286 -11.18 -15.62 38.30
C ASP A 286 -9.93 -15.58 39.18
N ARG A 287 -9.58 -16.68 39.84
CA ARG A 287 -8.36 -16.80 40.62
C ARG A 287 -7.14 -17.06 39.74
N LEU A 288 -7.24 -17.91 38.72
CA LEU A 288 -6.17 -18.11 37.73
C LEU A 288 -5.79 -16.80 37.01
N LEU A 289 -6.79 -15.97 36.67
CA LEU A 289 -6.60 -14.64 36.09
C LEU A 289 -6.00 -13.64 37.09
N ARG A 290 -6.41 -13.71 38.38
CA ARG A 290 -5.92 -12.84 39.46
C ARG A 290 -4.48 -13.17 39.88
N ASP A 291 -4.14 -14.45 40.02
CA ASP A 291 -2.81 -14.90 40.45
C ASP A 291 -1.77 -14.66 39.34
N ARG A 292 -2.16 -14.71 38.06
CA ARG A 292 -1.31 -14.26 36.93
C ARG A 292 -1.12 -12.74 36.84
N ARG A 293 -2.05 -11.95 37.40
CA ARG A 293 -1.96 -10.47 37.47
C ARG A 293 -0.80 -9.98 38.35
N HIS A 294 -0.25 -10.86 39.20
CA HIS A 294 0.82 -10.55 40.14
C HIS A 294 2.19 -11.16 39.79
N GLY A 295 2.35 -11.68 38.56
CA GLY A 295 3.67 -11.93 37.98
C GLY A 295 4.42 -13.13 38.55
N GLY A 296 3.88 -14.34 38.39
CA GLY A 296 4.71 -15.55 38.48
C GLY A 296 5.77 -15.59 37.37
N ASP A 297 6.99 -15.98 37.74
CA ASP A 297 8.29 -15.85 37.04
C ASP A 297 8.44 -16.63 35.70
N TRP A 298 7.35 -16.89 34.99
CA TRP A 298 7.26 -17.83 33.86
C TRP A 298 6.71 -17.23 32.56
N LEU A 299 6.46 -15.91 32.51
CA LEU A 299 5.87 -15.23 31.34
C LEU A 299 6.90 -14.36 30.62
N LYS A 300 7.12 -14.65 29.33
CA LYS A 300 7.85 -13.75 28.41
C LYS A 300 7.09 -12.42 28.28
N GLU A 301 7.82 -11.30 28.22
CA GLU A 301 7.32 -9.91 28.21
C GLU A 301 6.14 -9.70 27.22
N ASP A 302 6.19 -10.35 26.06
CA ASP A 302 5.19 -10.20 24.98
C ASP A 302 3.78 -10.69 25.35
N LEU A 303 3.67 -11.72 26.21
CA LEU A 303 2.37 -12.22 26.69
C LEU A 303 1.72 -11.29 27.72
N ARG A 304 2.52 -10.49 28.43
CA ARG A 304 2.04 -9.58 29.49
C ARG A 304 1.16 -8.48 28.91
N SER A 305 1.53 -7.93 27.76
CA SER A 305 0.77 -6.87 27.06
C SER A 305 -0.56 -7.38 26.48
N ALA A 306 -0.57 -8.57 25.88
CA ALA A 306 -1.79 -9.20 25.38
C ALA A 306 -2.78 -9.50 26.52
N LEU A 307 -2.29 -10.08 27.63
CA LEU A 307 -3.09 -10.33 28.83
C LEU A 307 -3.64 -9.05 29.47
N GLN A 308 -2.85 -7.98 29.53
CA GLN A 308 -3.31 -6.71 30.09
C GLN A 308 -4.45 -6.07 29.28
N SER A 309 -4.52 -6.30 27.97
CA SER A 309 -5.65 -5.88 27.13
C SER A 309 -6.89 -6.69 27.45
N VAL A 310 -6.79 -8.03 27.43
CA VAL A 310 -7.92 -8.95 27.71
C VAL A 310 -8.48 -8.75 29.13
N ILE A 311 -7.60 -8.53 30.11
CA ILE A 311 -7.96 -8.30 31.50
C ILE A 311 -8.66 -6.93 31.72
N ARG A 312 -8.36 -5.93 30.89
CA ARG A 312 -9.02 -4.61 30.95
C ARG A 312 -10.48 -4.73 30.56
N ASP A 313 -10.77 -5.52 29.53
CA ASP A 313 -12.11 -5.71 28.97
C ASP A 313 -12.99 -6.60 29.85
N LEU A 314 -12.40 -7.56 30.58
CA LEU A 314 -13.11 -8.42 31.56
C LEU A 314 -13.56 -7.69 32.85
N THR A 315 -13.20 -6.41 33.04
CA THR A 315 -13.49 -5.64 34.27
C THR A 315 -14.41 -4.44 34.06
N ARG A 316 -15.06 -4.34 32.89
CA ARG A 316 -16.16 -3.42 32.61
C ARG A 316 -17.46 -4.20 32.43
#